data_AF-A0A496VXI0-F1
#
_entry.id   AF-A0A496VXI0-F1
#
_cell.length_a   1.000
_cell.length_b   1.000
_cell.length_c   1.000
_cell.angle_alpha   90.00
_cell.angle_beta   90.00
_cell.angle_gamma   90.00
#
_symmetry.space_group_name_H-M   'P 1'
#
loop_
_entity.id
_entity.type
_entity.pdbx_description
1 polymer ?
#
loop_
_entity_poly.entity_id
_entity_poly.type
_entity_poly.pdbx_seq_one_letter_code
_entity_poly.pdbx_strand_id
1 'polypeptide(L)'
;CRQVDRAYQARLVAERREQLERLKLKSDFCVELEQADTLARQEAEDDPEWLNVVKAAWEQLPKLDDADLETAIEQRFQQAYRAIEMGESSFSFEALNNKETLCIRIEILLGIDSPPDGAQARLAYQVSRLSAAMGGEERKIVDKQTEVEEIERNWYLSAVPSDQTARLEKRFRQVCEMFYSQAHH
;
A
#
# COMPACT_ATOMS: atom_id res chain seq x y z
N CYS A 1 30.36 -7.96 21.77
CA CYS A 1 29.90 -6.82 20.93
C CYS A 1 29.26 -7.30 19.63
N ARG A 2 29.98 -7.86 18.64
CA ARG A 2 29.40 -8.24 17.32
C ARG A 2 28.15 -9.14 17.32
N GLN A 3 28.02 -10.08 18.27
CA GLN A 3 26.83 -10.94 18.36
C GLN A 3 25.60 -10.20 18.91
N VAL A 4 25.80 -9.26 19.84
CA VAL A 4 24.74 -8.41 20.40
C VAL A 4 24.26 -7.44 19.34
N ASP A 5 25.18 -6.85 18.58
CA ASP A 5 24.84 -5.93 17.48
C ASP A 5 24.02 -6.64 16.39
N ARG A 6 24.38 -7.88 16.04
CA ARG A 6 23.61 -8.70 15.08
C ARG A 6 22.21 -9.05 15.60
N ALA A 7 22.08 -9.44 16.87
CA ALA A 7 20.79 -9.74 17.47
C ALA A 7 19.88 -8.52 17.53
N TYR A 8 20.45 -7.35 17.85
CA TYR A 8 19.73 -6.08 17.86
C TYR A 8 19.24 -5.70 16.45
N GLN A 9 20.09 -5.79 15.43
CA GLN A 9 19.69 -5.49 14.05
C GLN A 9 18.63 -6.46 13.52
N ALA A 10 18.75 -7.75 13.83
CA ALA A 10 17.74 -8.75 13.47
C ALA A 10 16.38 -8.45 14.12
N ARG A 11 16.38 -8.00 15.38
CA ARG A 11 15.18 -7.58 16.08
C ARG A 11 14.53 -6.36 15.42
N LEU A 12 15.32 -5.33 15.09
CA LEU A 12 14.80 -4.13 14.40
C LEU A 12 14.17 -4.47 13.04
N VAL A 13 14.76 -5.40 12.28
CA VAL A 13 14.19 -5.86 11.00
C VAL A 13 12.87 -6.61 11.24
N ALA A 14 12.82 -7.49 12.24
CA ALA A 14 11.61 -8.23 12.58
C ALA A 14 10.47 -7.29 13.03
N GLU A 15 10.78 -6.30 13.88
CA GLU A 15 9.82 -5.28 14.33
C GLU A 15 9.28 -4.47 13.14
N ARG A 16 10.14 -4.00 12.23
CA ARG A 16 9.69 -3.28 11.01
C ARG A 16 8.78 -4.13 10.14
N ARG A 17 9.11 -5.41 9.95
CA ARG A 17 8.30 -6.33 9.15
C ARG A 17 6.95 -6.58 9.80
N GLU A 18 6.92 -6.76 11.12
CA GLU A 18 5.67 -6.92 11.86
C GLU A 18 4.77 -5.69 11.71
N GLN A 19 5.32 -4.48 11.82
CA GLN A 19 4.56 -3.24 11.61
C GLN A 19 4.00 -3.15 10.18
N LEU A 20 4.78 -3.58 9.18
CA LEU A 20 4.33 -3.60 7.79
C LEU A 20 3.19 -4.60 7.55
N GLU A 21 3.26 -5.79 8.15
CA GLU A 21 2.17 -6.79 8.07
C GLU A 21 0.90 -6.31 8.78
N ARG A 22 1.01 -5.61 9.91
CA ARG A 22 -0.16 -4.98 10.57
C ARG A 22 -0.79 -3.90 9.67
N LEU A 23 0.04 -3.06 9.04
CA LEU A 23 -0.43 -2.04 8.10
C LEU A 23 -1.13 -2.68 6.88
N LYS A 24 -0.55 -3.75 6.35
CA LYS A 24 -1.13 -4.53 5.25
C LYS A 24 -2.49 -5.10 5.64
N LEU A 25 -2.62 -5.73 6.80
CA LEU A 25 -3.89 -6.29 7.29
C LEU A 25 -4.99 -5.22 7.36
N LYS A 26 -4.67 -4.05 7.91
CA LYS A 26 -5.59 -2.90 7.95
C LYS A 26 -5.93 -2.40 6.55
N SER A 27 -4.94 -2.30 5.65
CA SER A 27 -5.16 -1.90 4.26
C SER A 27 -6.06 -2.90 3.52
N ASP A 28 -5.86 -4.21 3.69
CA ASP A 28 -6.68 -5.24 3.06
C ASP A 28 -8.15 -5.10 3.48
N PHE A 29 -8.41 -4.83 4.77
CA PHE A 29 -9.75 -4.52 5.27
C PHE A 29 -10.36 -3.28 4.59
N CYS A 30 -9.58 -2.20 4.43
CA CYS A 30 -10.04 -1.02 3.69
C CYS A 30 -10.34 -1.34 2.21
N VAL A 31 -9.49 -2.14 1.55
CA VAL A 31 -9.68 -2.55 0.16
C VAL A 31 -10.97 -3.35 0.00
N GLU A 32 -11.29 -4.26 0.93
CA GLU A 32 -12.53 -5.03 0.90
C GLU A 32 -13.76 -4.10 0.97
N LEU A 33 -13.76 -3.11 1.86
CA LEU A 33 -14.85 -2.12 1.94
C LEU A 33 -14.93 -1.24 0.69
N GLU A 34 -13.78 -0.78 0.18
CA GLU A 34 -13.69 0.07 -1.03
C GLU A 34 -14.17 -0.66 -2.29
N GLN A 35 -13.91 -1.97 -2.41
CA GLN A 35 -14.32 -2.79 -3.56
C GLN A 35 -15.74 -3.32 -3.44
N ALA A 36 -16.19 -3.60 -2.22
CA ALA A 36 -17.54 -4.06 -1.97
C ALA A 36 -18.57 -2.92 -2.03
N ASP A 37 -18.20 -1.66 -2.27
CA ASP A 37 -19.04 -0.46 -2.15
C ASP A 37 -20.52 -0.66 -2.57
N THR A 38 -20.80 -1.30 -3.71
CA THR A 38 -22.20 -1.57 -4.13
C THR A 38 -22.91 -2.64 -3.28
N LEU A 39 -22.25 -3.75 -2.96
CA LEU A 39 -22.79 -4.82 -2.10
C LEU A 39 -22.84 -4.38 -0.63
N ALA A 40 -21.80 -3.71 -0.16
CA ALA A 40 -21.68 -3.14 1.18
C ALA A 40 -22.79 -2.10 1.46
N ARG A 41 -23.14 -1.28 0.47
CA ARG A 41 -24.30 -0.37 0.57
C ARG A 41 -25.61 -1.13 0.71
N GLN A 42 -25.81 -2.19 -0.07
CA GLN A 42 -27.01 -3.02 0.03
C GLN A 42 -27.13 -3.69 1.41
N GLU A 43 -26.03 -4.26 1.92
CA GLU A 43 -25.99 -4.84 3.27
C GLU A 43 -26.25 -3.79 4.35
N ALA A 44 -25.69 -2.58 4.22
CA ALA A 44 -25.95 -1.48 5.15
C ALA A 44 -27.39 -0.95 5.10
N GLU A 45 -28.05 -1.01 3.94
CA GLU A 45 -29.48 -0.67 3.79
C GLU A 45 -30.38 -1.76 4.38
N ASP A 46 -30.02 -3.04 4.21
CA ASP A 46 -30.79 -4.19 4.67
C ASP A 46 -30.63 -4.46 6.19
N ASP A 47 -29.44 -4.22 6.74
CA ASP A 47 -29.12 -4.38 8.17
C ASP A 47 -28.34 -3.16 8.72
N PRO A 48 -29.03 -2.23 9.42
CA PRO A 48 -28.38 -1.09 10.06
C PRO A 48 -27.34 -1.47 11.13
N GLU A 49 -27.33 -2.70 11.66
CA GLU A 49 -26.30 -3.17 12.58
C GLU A 49 -25.01 -3.59 11.86
N TRP A 50 -25.05 -3.88 10.56
CA TRP A 50 -23.90 -4.31 9.77
C TRP A 50 -22.74 -3.31 9.84
N LEU A 51 -23.04 -2.01 9.73
CA LEU A 51 -22.02 -0.96 9.86
C LEU A 51 -21.35 -0.94 11.25
N ASN A 52 -22.11 -1.23 12.32
CA ASN A 52 -21.54 -1.37 13.66
C ASN A 52 -20.64 -2.61 13.77
N VAL A 53 -20.99 -3.71 13.09
CA VAL A 53 -20.15 -4.92 13.01
C VAL A 53 -18.83 -4.63 12.28
N VAL A 54 -18.88 -3.93 11.15
CA VAL A 54 -17.68 -3.50 10.40
C VAL A 54 -16.77 -2.64 11.27
N LYS A 55 -17.34 -1.66 11.99
CA LYS A 55 -16.57 -0.82 12.91
C LYS A 55 -15.94 -1.63 14.06
N ALA A 56 -16.69 -2.55 14.66
CA ALA A 56 -16.18 -3.40 15.73
C ALA A 56 -15.06 -4.34 15.25
N ALA A 57 -15.15 -4.84 14.01
CA ALA A 57 -14.09 -5.65 13.40
C ALA A 57 -12.81 -4.83 13.18
N TRP A 58 -12.94 -3.59 12.68
CA TRP A 58 -11.82 -2.66 12.53
C TRP A 58 -11.11 -2.39 13.86
N GLU A 59 -11.86 -2.13 14.94
CA GLU A 59 -11.31 -1.85 16.27
C GLU A 59 -10.55 -3.05 16.89
N GLN A 60 -10.80 -4.28 16.43
CA GLN A 60 -10.10 -5.49 16.86
C GLN A 60 -8.77 -5.72 16.12
N LEU A 61 -8.51 -4.99 15.02
CA LEU A 61 -7.26 -5.14 14.29
C LEU A 61 -6.07 -4.64 15.13
N PRO A 62 -4.92 -5.33 15.10
CA PRO A 62 -3.71 -4.88 15.80
C PRO A 62 -3.33 -3.45 15.42
N LYS A 63 -3.04 -2.62 16.41
CA LYS A 63 -2.57 -1.24 16.19
C LYS A 63 -1.12 -1.20 15.71
N LEU A 64 -0.82 -0.18 14.91
CA LEU A 64 0.54 0.20 14.58
C LEU A 64 1.17 0.91 15.77
N ASP A 65 2.47 0.73 15.94
CA ASP A 65 3.26 1.41 16.96
C ASP A 65 3.56 2.87 16.54
N ASP A 66 3.58 3.12 15.22
CA ASP A 66 3.73 4.44 14.62
C ASP A 66 2.37 5.15 14.55
N ALA A 67 2.22 6.22 15.33
CA ALA A 67 0.98 6.96 15.45
C ALA A 67 0.58 7.71 14.17
N ASP A 68 1.54 8.14 13.36
CA ASP A 68 1.25 8.84 12.10
C ASP A 68 0.70 7.84 11.07
N LEU A 69 1.29 6.64 11.00
CA LEU A 69 0.79 5.56 10.16
C LEU A 69 -0.59 5.07 10.62
N GLU A 70 -0.80 4.90 11.93
CA GLU A 70 -2.11 4.52 12.49
C GLU A 70 -3.17 5.57 12.15
N THR A 71 -2.84 6.85 12.28
CA THR A 71 -3.77 7.95 11.96
C THR A 71 -4.11 7.98 10.47
N ALA A 72 -3.12 7.79 9.59
CA ALA A 72 -3.33 7.81 8.16
C ALA A 72 -4.22 6.64 7.69
N ILE A 73 -4.00 5.43 8.21
CA ILE A 73 -4.82 4.26 7.84
C ILE A 73 -6.23 4.34 8.45
N GLU A 74 -6.38 4.92 9.64
CA GLU A 74 -7.69 5.25 10.22
C GLU A 74 -8.47 6.22 9.34
N GLN A 75 -7.83 7.29 8.85
CA GLN A 75 -8.48 8.23 7.93
C GLN A 75 -9.00 7.56 6.66
N ARG A 76 -8.22 6.63 6.09
CA ARG A 76 -8.63 5.82 4.94
C ARG A 76 -9.85 4.96 5.26
N PHE A 77 -9.84 4.26 6.39
CA PHE A 77 -11.00 3.47 6.84
C PHE A 77 -12.23 4.34 7.00
N GLN A 78 -12.13 5.49 7.68
CA GLN A 78 -13.25 6.41 7.89
C GLN A 78 -13.81 6.96 6.57
N GLN A 79 -12.96 7.18 5.57
CA GLN A 79 -13.40 7.58 4.23
C GLN A 79 -14.22 6.49 3.55
N ALA A 80 -13.74 5.24 3.57
CA ALA A 80 -14.47 4.11 2.99
C ALA A 80 -15.79 3.84 3.75
N TYR A 81 -15.77 3.89 5.07
CA TYR A 81 -16.94 3.74 5.92
C TYR A 81 -18.02 4.78 5.60
N ARG A 82 -17.63 6.06 5.52
CA ARG A 82 -18.54 7.16 5.15
C ARG A 82 -19.06 7.07 3.72
N ALA A 83 -18.26 6.56 2.80
CA ALA A 83 -18.69 6.34 1.41
C ALA A 83 -19.86 5.33 1.36
N ILE A 84 -19.82 4.29 2.19
CA ILE A 84 -20.91 3.32 2.32
C ILE A 84 -22.12 3.96 3.02
N GLU A 85 -21.90 4.66 4.14
CA GLU A 85 -22.98 5.27 4.94
C GLU A 85 -23.74 6.39 4.20
N MET A 86 -23.03 7.24 3.46
CA MET A 86 -23.60 8.42 2.78
C MET A 86 -23.74 8.26 1.26
N GLY A 87 -23.24 7.16 0.70
CA GLY A 87 -23.27 6.90 -0.74
C GLY A 87 -22.27 7.71 -1.58
N GLU A 88 -21.30 8.38 -0.96
CA GLU A 88 -20.33 9.25 -1.63
C GLU A 88 -19.02 8.52 -1.95
N SER A 89 -18.85 8.03 -3.19
CA SER A 89 -17.57 7.48 -3.65
C SER A 89 -16.66 8.59 -4.16
N SER A 90 -15.49 8.79 -3.55
CA SER A 90 -14.50 9.76 -4.05
C SER A 90 -13.45 9.09 -4.94
N PHE A 91 -13.61 9.19 -6.26
CA PHE A 91 -12.56 8.78 -7.20
C PHE A 91 -11.47 9.86 -7.30
N SER A 92 -10.21 9.47 -7.16
CA SER A 92 -9.06 10.35 -7.39
C SER A 92 -8.14 9.76 -8.47
N PHE A 93 -8.04 10.47 -9.59
CA PHE A 93 -7.12 10.11 -10.67
C PHE A 93 -5.65 10.20 -10.22
N GLU A 94 -5.34 11.16 -9.34
CA GLU A 94 -4.00 11.30 -8.76
C GLU A 94 -3.61 10.08 -7.92
N ALA A 95 -4.54 9.57 -7.10
CA ALA A 95 -4.31 8.38 -6.29
C ALA A 95 -4.11 7.13 -7.15
N LEU A 96 -4.87 7.00 -8.25
CA LEU A 96 -4.69 5.92 -9.23
C LEU A 96 -3.31 5.98 -9.90
N ASN A 97 -2.90 7.16 -10.38
CA ASN A 97 -1.60 7.38 -11.00
C ASN A 97 -0.43 7.15 -10.00
N ASN A 98 -0.62 7.50 -8.73
CA ASN A 98 0.34 7.21 -7.67
C ASN A 98 0.51 5.70 -7.48
N LYS A 99 -0.58 4.92 -7.39
CA LYS A 99 -0.50 3.45 -7.32
C LYS A 99 0.19 2.85 -8.55
N GLU A 100 -0.13 3.32 -9.75
CA GLU A 100 0.57 2.86 -10.96
C GLU A 100 2.09 3.14 -10.88
N THR A 101 2.46 4.33 -10.41
CA THR A 101 3.86 4.71 -10.18
C THR A 101 4.54 3.80 -9.15
N LEU A 102 3.86 3.43 -8.07
CA LEU A 102 4.39 2.50 -7.06
C LEU A 102 4.66 1.11 -7.65
N CYS A 103 3.77 0.59 -8.50
CA CYS A 103 4.01 -0.67 -9.23
C CYS A 103 5.27 -0.56 -10.12
N ILE A 104 5.40 0.54 -10.86
CA ILE A 104 6.56 0.79 -11.74
C ILE A 104 7.86 0.86 -10.93
N ARG A 105 7.84 1.51 -9.77
CA ARG A 105 9.01 1.64 -8.89
C ARG A 105 9.58 0.26 -8.52
N ILE A 106 8.75 -0.62 -7.98
CA ILE A 106 9.19 -1.95 -7.55
C ILE A 106 9.60 -2.84 -8.74
N GLU A 107 8.93 -2.74 -9.89
CA GLU A 107 9.33 -3.46 -11.10
C GLU A 107 10.74 -3.06 -11.59
N ILE A 108 11.07 -1.76 -11.51
CA ILE A 108 12.40 -1.27 -11.85
C ILE A 108 13.43 -1.79 -10.83
N LEU A 109 13.11 -1.84 -9.53
CA LEU A 109 14.01 -2.36 -8.49
C LEU A 109 14.31 -3.86 -8.67
N LEU A 110 13.32 -4.61 -9.14
CA LEU A 110 13.39 -6.02 -9.49
C LEU A 110 14.02 -6.29 -10.86
N GLY A 111 14.18 -5.28 -11.70
CA GLY A 111 14.70 -5.43 -13.06
C GLY A 111 13.76 -6.20 -14.00
N ILE A 112 12.45 -6.21 -13.71
CA ILE A 112 11.42 -6.83 -14.56
C ILE A 112 10.71 -5.79 -15.40
N ASP A 113 10.14 -6.22 -16.53
CA ASP A 113 9.37 -5.35 -17.40
C ASP A 113 8.00 -5.02 -16.81
N SER A 114 7.56 -3.78 -17.03
CA SER A 114 6.18 -3.39 -16.77
C SER A 114 5.26 -4.04 -17.81
N PRO A 115 3.99 -4.36 -17.46
CA PRO A 115 3.02 -4.85 -18.45
C PRO A 115 2.83 -3.84 -19.60
N PRO A 116 2.33 -4.27 -20.78
CA PRO A 116 2.24 -3.43 -21.97
C PRO A 116 1.58 -2.06 -21.73
N ASP A 117 0.48 -2.05 -21.00
CA ASP A 117 -0.28 -0.82 -20.71
C ASP A 117 0.49 0.17 -19.82
N GLY A 118 1.49 -0.30 -19.06
CA GLY A 118 2.34 0.53 -18.19
C GLY A 118 3.70 0.90 -18.78
N ALA A 119 4.02 0.47 -20.01
CA ALA A 119 5.34 0.68 -20.61
C ALA A 119 5.67 2.17 -20.83
N GLN A 120 4.69 2.96 -21.26
CA GLN A 120 4.86 4.41 -21.45
C GLN A 120 5.06 5.12 -20.12
N ALA A 121 4.27 4.78 -19.10
CA ALA A 121 4.40 5.34 -17.76
C ALA A 121 5.76 5.00 -17.13
N ARG A 122 6.26 3.77 -17.34
CA ARG A 122 7.62 3.37 -16.93
C ARG A 122 8.69 4.26 -17.55
N LEU A 123 8.63 4.49 -18.87
CA LEU A 123 9.59 5.32 -19.57
C LEU A 123 9.56 6.77 -19.03
N ALA A 124 8.36 7.34 -18.86
CA ALA A 124 8.18 8.67 -18.30
C ALA A 124 8.80 8.78 -16.89
N TYR A 125 8.57 7.78 -16.04
CA TYR A 125 9.16 7.71 -14.71
C TYR A 125 10.69 7.64 -14.74
N GLN A 126 11.27 6.82 -15.63
CA GLN A 126 12.72 6.72 -15.78
C GLN A 126 13.36 8.03 -16.28
N VAL A 127 12.71 8.72 -17.22
CA VAL A 127 13.15 10.04 -17.70
C VAL A 127 13.10 11.06 -16.57
N SER A 128 11.97 11.15 -15.85
CA SER A 128 11.82 12.05 -14.70
C SER A 128 12.93 11.82 -13.65
N ARG A 129 13.20 10.55 -13.32
CA ARG A 129 14.29 10.18 -12.39
C ARG A 129 15.67 10.57 -12.89
N LEU A 130 15.92 10.47 -14.19
CA LEU A 130 17.21 10.87 -14.78
C LEU A 130 17.37 12.38 -14.73
N SER A 131 16.33 13.13 -15.09
CA SER A 131 16.33 14.59 -15.02
C SER A 131 16.56 15.10 -13.61
N ALA A 132 15.91 14.52 -12.59
CA ALA A 132 16.13 14.86 -11.18
C ALA A 132 17.59 14.63 -10.75
N ALA A 133 18.18 13.49 -11.12
CA ALA A 133 19.58 13.20 -10.81
C ALA A 133 20.56 14.17 -11.50
N MET A 134 20.26 14.60 -12.73
CA MET A 134 21.06 15.61 -13.45
C MET A 134 20.88 17.02 -12.87
N GLY A 135 19.75 17.29 -12.22
CA GLY A 135 19.46 18.56 -11.53
C GLY A 135 20.17 18.75 -10.19
N GLY A 136 21.00 17.80 -9.77
CA GLY A 136 21.76 17.88 -8.53
C GLY A 136 21.01 17.39 -7.28
N GLU A 137 19.88 16.71 -7.45
CA GLU A 137 19.23 16.02 -6.33
C GLU A 137 20.11 14.83 -5.89
N GLU A 138 20.71 14.97 -4.71
CA GLU A 138 21.59 13.97 -4.13
C GLU A 138 20.77 12.73 -3.74
N ARG A 139 20.96 11.63 -4.47
CA ARG A 139 20.26 10.37 -4.17
C ARG A 139 20.82 9.77 -2.89
N LYS A 140 19.97 9.63 -1.87
CA LYS A 140 20.27 8.75 -0.74
C LYS A 140 20.42 7.32 -1.28
N ILE A 141 21.59 6.73 -1.07
CA ILE A 141 21.80 5.31 -1.31
C ILE A 141 21.06 4.57 -0.20
N VAL A 142 19.84 4.12 -0.52
CA VAL A 142 19.01 3.29 0.33
C VAL A 142 19.12 1.85 -0.20
N ASP A 143 19.19 0.87 0.70
CA ASP A 143 19.20 -0.53 0.30
C ASP A 143 17.83 -0.94 -0.28
N LYS A 144 17.83 -1.98 -1.12
CA LYS A 144 16.61 -2.41 -1.83
C LYS A 144 15.46 -2.78 -0.88
N GLN A 145 15.75 -3.38 0.27
CA GLN A 145 14.73 -3.79 1.24
C GLN A 145 14.02 -2.57 1.80
N THR A 146 14.78 -1.56 2.25
CA THR A 146 14.21 -0.32 2.78
C THR A 146 13.39 0.44 1.74
N GLU A 147 13.82 0.46 0.46
CA GLU A 147 13.05 1.12 -0.61
C GLU A 147 11.73 0.37 -0.91
N VAL A 148 11.73 -0.97 -0.88
CA VAL A 148 10.50 -1.75 -1.04
C VAL A 148 9.54 -1.56 0.14
N GLU A 149 10.04 -1.57 1.39
CA GLU A 149 9.22 -1.31 2.58
C GLU A 149 8.59 0.10 2.56
N GLU A 150 9.27 1.09 1.97
CA GLU A 150 8.71 2.43 1.74
C GLU A 150 7.60 2.41 0.67
N ILE A 151 7.81 1.70 -0.44
CA ILE A 151 6.81 1.53 -1.49
C ILE A 151 5.56 0.84 -0.95
N GLU A 152 5.72 -0.21 -0.14
CA GLU A 152 4.61 -0.92 0.50
C GLU A 152 3.84 -0.05 1.49
N ARG A 153 4.53 0.73 2.34
CA ARG A 153 3.86 1.70 3.21
C ARG A 153 3.02 2.70 2.42
N ASN A 154 3.59 3.28 1.36
CA ASN A 154 2.87 4.23 0.50
C ASN A 154 1.68 3.55 -0.22
N TRP A 155 1.83 2.28 -0.61
CA TRP A 155 0.76 1.51 -1.23
C TRP A 155 -0.42 1.30 -0.28
N TYR A 156 -0.14 0.84 0.94
CA TYR A 156 -1.15 0.52 1.95
C TYR A 156 -1.88 1.75 2.49
N LEU A 157 -1.27 2.93 2.40
CA LEU A 157 -1.93 4.19 2.78
C LEU A 157 -2.72 4.84 1.62
N SER A 158 -2.53 4.38 0.38
CA SER A 158 -3.22 4.95 -0.78
C SER A 158 -4.58 4.29 -1.01
N ALA A 159 -5.65 5.09 -1.00
CA ALA A 159 -7.01 4.66 -1.33
C ALA A 159 -7.33 4.90 -2.82
N VAL A 160 -7.93 3.92 -3.50
CA VAL A 160 -8.46 4.13 -4.86
C VAL A 160 -9.76 3.32 -5.03
N PRO A 161 -10.94 3.95 -5.00
CA PRO A 161 -12.19 3.26 -5.31
C PRO A 161 -12.35 3.16 -6.83
N SER A 162 -12.08 2.00 -7.43
CA SER A 162 -12.49 1.67 -8.81
C SER A 162 -12.17 0.22 -9.18
N ASP A 163 -12.84 -0.31 -10.20
CA ASP A 163 -12.50 -1.61 -10.82
C ASP A 163 -11.05 -1.65 -11.36
N GLN A 164 -10.48 -0.50 -11.72
CA GLN A 164 -9.08 -0.40 -12.16
C GLN A 164 -8.10 -0.72 -11.02
N THR A 165 -8.52 -0.53 -9.77
CA THR A 165 -7.74 -0.85 -8.57
C THR A 165 -7.47 -2.35 -8.47
N ALA A 166 -8.45 -3.22 -8.78
CA ALA A 166 -8.27 -4.67 -8.64
C ALA A 166 -7.10 -5.22 -9.49
N ARG A 167 -6.92 -4.68 -10.70
CA ARG A 167 -5.78 -5.03 -11.55
C ARG A 167 -4.46 -4.56 -10.94
N LEU A 168 -4.41 -3.33 -10.42
CA LEU A 168 -3.22 -2.77 -9.81
C LEU A 168 -2.87 -3.48 -8.49
N GLU A 169 -3.85 -3.85 -7.67
CA GLU A 169 -3.67 -4.68 -6.47
C GLU A 169 -3.08 -6.04 -6.80
N LYS A 170 -3.60 -6.72 -7.84
CA LYS A 170 -3.02 -7.98 -8.30
C LYS A 170 -1.58 -7.80 -8.77
N ARG A 171 -1.31 -6.77 -9.57
CA ARG A 171 0.04 -6.45 -10.07
C ARG A 171 1.00 -6.20 -8.92
N PHE A 172 0.61 -5.36 -7.95
CA PHE A 172 1.41 -5.01 -6.78
C PHE A 172 1.71 -6.23 -5.90
N ARG A 173 0.70 -7.05 -5.61
CA ARG A 173 0.87 -8.29 -4.83
C ARG A 173 1.88 -9.24 -5.49
N GLN A 174 1.77 -9.45 -6.80
CA GLN A 174 2.68 -10.32 -7.54
C GLN A 174 4.14 -9.85 -7.47
N VAL A 175 4.39 -8.55 -7.64
CA VAL A 175 5.76 -8.02 -7.60
C VAL A 175 6.33 -8.03 -6.19
N CYS A 176 5.53 -7.79 -5.14
CA CYS A 176 5.97 -7.98 -3.76
C CYS A 176 6.30 -9.46 -3.45
N GLU A 177 5.46 -10.41 -3.87
CA GLU A 177 5.72 -11.85 -3.71
C GLU A 177 7.03 -12.27 -4.42
N MET A 178 7.28 -11.75 -5.62
CA MET A 178 8.53 -11.97 -6.35
C MET A 178 9.74 -11.40 -5.59
N PHE A 179 9.63 -10.20 -5.04
CA PHE A 179 10.70 -9.59 -4.24
C PHE A 179 11.05 -10.45 -3.02
N TYR A 180 10.04 -10.82 -2.23
CA TYR A 180 10.25 -11.59 -1.01
C TYR A 180 10.71 -13.03 -1.27
N SER A 181 10.28 -13.66 -2.36
CA SER A 181 10.79 -14.98 -2.75
C SER A 181 12.26 -14.95 -3.20
N GLN A 182 12.72 -13.87 -3.84
CA GLN A 182 14.12 -13.70 -4.21
C GLN A 182 15.03 -13.41 -3.00
N ALA A 183 14.51 -12.75 -1.97
CA ALA A 183 15.26 -12.44 -0.74
C ALA A 183 15.56 -13.67 0.14
N HIS A 184 14.93 -14.81 -0.14
CA HIS A 184 15.14 -16.09 0.56
C HIS A 184 16.15 -17.03 -0.14
N HIS A 185 16.81 -16.57 -1.21
CA HIS A 185 17.88 -17.27 -1.93
C HIS A 185 19.22 -16.53 -1.81
#